data_AF-A0A9X3TCL6-F1
#
_entry.id   AF-A0A9X3TCL6-F1
#
_cell.length_a   1.000
_cell.length_b   1.000
_cell.length_c   1.000
_cell.angle_alpha   90.00
_cell.angle_beta   90.00
_cell.angle_gamma   90.00
#
_symmetry.space_group_name_H-M   'P 1'
#
loop_
_entity.id
_entity.type
_entity.pdbx_description
1 polymer ?
#
loop_
_entity_poly.entity_id
_entity_poly.type
_entity_poly.pdbx_seq_one_letter_code
_entity_poly.pdbx_strand_id
1 'polypeptide(L)'
;MPEPIVNMIPEQWQSLFQLLAAPISWIPGMQQSLLTSVLFSSSGWVAGLSYIFLLFPILLWISGVWCTQLSLYTLPFRSGRIDYARMMLLAWWDAALAVWTFWVGMGRFLVLIMGWVFTLCRLAVKLIAEAGRQVFMLPFTMTGQMTRSYFQPGVPWIAFLLLVFWCLLEAIIFTYTLFPTVTEVLGGIVGAEASPITAPVLFIFLFLLIMGSFACLQVLADAMKNREYKYLVQMIVVELFVMTFEVMFLYRELVDAITPWIAQQTGEQFQMGVVFTLSLATFGWIGIRGMTWFLFGQFGTPPLLAFISRRPLVQPQAEDAQVTQITAETQNWWRAPIEDFKQEIGWLHEKAKELLEYLTLPFLHVVAAALNFAMILVASRPAFSIPFKSLNEVLETRENLVALYFQPKKVSMDLVPKKLDT
;
A
#
# COMPACT_ATOMS: atom_id res chain seq x y z
N MET A 1 -24.97 -19.44 -37.48
CA MET A 1 -24.78 -20.90 -37.57
C MET A 1 -23.86 -21.14 -38.76
N PRO A 2 -22.64 -21.67 -38.60
CA PRO A 2 -21.77 -21.90 -39.74
C PRO A 2 -22.37 -23.03 -40.59
N GLU A 3 -22.39 -22.84 -41.91
CA GLU A 3 -22.89 -23.86 -42.84
C GLU A 3 -22.17 -25.19 -42.58
N PRO A 4 -22.91 -26.32 -42.49
CA PRO A 4 -22.30 -27.60 -42.21
C PRO A 4 -21.42 -27.99 -43.40
N ILE A 5 -20.17 -28.33 -43.12
CA ILE A 5 -19.18 -28.92 -44.05
C ILE A 5 -19.77 -30.09 -44.88
N VAL A 6 -20.88 -30.65 -44.40
CA VAL A 6 -21.74 -31.65 -45.07
C VAL A 6 -22.22 -31.20 -46.47
N ASN A 7 -22.45 -29.90 -46.71
CA ASN A 7 -22.95 -29.40 -48.00
C ASN A 7 -21.88 -29.37 -49.10
N MET A 8 -20.59 -29.49 -48.76
CA MET A 8 -19.50 -29.59 -49.73
C MET A 8 -19.26 -31.04 -50.23
N ILE A 9 -19.95 -32.02 -49.65
CA ILE A 9 -19.75 -33.44 -49.94
C ILE A 9 -20.83 -33.92 -50.93
N PRO A 10 -20.47 -34.71 -51.96
CA PRO A 10 -21.43 -35.25 -52.93
C PRO A 10 -22.56 -36.03 -52.24
N GLU A 11 -23.81 -35.87 -52.71
CA GLU A 11 -25.03 -36.43 -52.06
C GLU A 11 -24.94 -37.92 -51.71
N GLN A 12 -24.31 -38.71 -52.59
CA GLN A 12 -24.08 -40.15 -52.41
C GLN A 12 -23.22 -40.51 -51.18
N TRP A 13 -22.38 -39.60 -50.68
CA TRP A 13 -21.54 -39.80 -49.50
C TRP A 13 -22.05 -39.07 -48.26
N GLN A 14 -23.10 -38.24 -48.37
CA GLN A 14 -23.62 -37.45 -47.25
C GLN A 14 -24.21 -38.32 -46.14
N SER A 15 -24.89 -39.42 -46.48
CA SER A 15 -25.48 -40.34 -45.49
C SER A 15 -24.41 -41.09 -44.69
N LEU A 16 -23.36 -41.57 -45.37
CA LEU A 16 -22.20 -42.20 -44.73
C LEU A 16 -21.40 -41.21 -43.90
N PHE A 17 -21.20 -39.99 -44.40
CA PHE A 17 -20.50 -38.94 -43.67
C PHE A 17 -21.29 -38.47 -42.45
N GLN A 18 -22.63 -38.35 -42.54
CA GLN A 18 -23.49 -38.06 -41.38
C GLN A 18 -23.41 -39.18 -40.35
N LEU A 19 -23.42 -40.44 -40.75
CA LEU A 19 -23.34 -41.58 -39.84
C LEU A 19 -21.96 -41.67 -39.15
N LEU A 20 -20.88 -41.40 -39.90
CA LEU A 20 -19.51 -41.32 -39.37
C LEU A 20 -19.27 -40.07 -38.51
N ALA A 21 -19.90 -38.94 -38.81
CA ALA A 21 -19.74 -37.70 -38.07
C ALA A 21 -20.70 -37.59 -36.88
N ALA A 22 -21.77 -38.39 -36.82
CA ALA A 22 -22.79 -38.34 -35.77
C ALA A 22 -22.22 -38.41 -34.33
N PRO A 23 -21.18 -39.21 -34.02
CA PRO A 23 -20.60 -39.23 -32.68
C PRO A 23 -19.82 -37.95 -32.30
N ILE A 24 -19.37 -37.16 -33.29
CA ILE A 24 -18.54 -35.95 -33.08
C ILE A 24 -19.32 -34.66 -33.31
N SER A 25 -20.34 -34.66 -34.16
CA SER A 25 -21.01 -33.44 -34.66
C SER A 25 -21.70 -32.61 -33.58
N TRP A 26 -22.09 -33.22 -32.46
CA TRP A 26 -22.74 -32.54 -31.33
C TRP A 26 -21.74 -31.90 -30.35
N ILE A 27 -20.47 -32.32 -30.36
CA ILE A 27 -19.44 -31.87 -29.40
C ILE A 27 -19.16 -30.36 -29.51
N PRO A 28 -19.01 -29.76 -30.71
CA PRO A 28 -18.79 -28.32 -30.85
C PRO A 28 -19.96 -27.49 -30.29
N GLY A 29 -21.20 -27.96 -30.45
CA GLY A 29 -22.39 -27.31 -29.89
C GLY A 29 -22.41 -27.36 -28.37
N MET A 30 -22.08 -28.52 -27.77
CA MET A 30 -21.91 -28.66 -26.32
C MET A 30 -20.80 -27.73 -25.80
N GLN A 31 -19.63 -27.72 -26.46
CA GLN A 31 -18.50 -26.88 -26.08
C GLN A 31 -18.86 -25.39 -26.09
N GLN A 32 -19.55 -24.92 -27.14
CA GLN A 32 -20.00 -23.53 -27.21
C GLN A 32 -20.96 -23.22 -26.07
N SER A 33 -21.99 -24.05 -25.84
CA SER A 33 -22.97 -23.82 -24.77
C SER A 33 -22.34 -23.76 -23.38
N LEU A 34 -21.38 -24.64 -23.08
CA LEU A 34 -20.69 -24.67 -21.80
C LEU A 34 -19.76 -23.47 -21.62
N LEU A 35 -18.95 -23.15 -22.64
CA LEU A 35 -18.00 -22.03 -22.57
C LEU A 35 -18.72 -20.68 -22.55
N THR A 36 -19.80 -20.50 -23.30
CA THR A 36 -20.58 -19.24 -23.25
C THR A 36 -21.22 -19.05 -21.90
N SER A 37 -21.70 -20.12 -21.25
CA SER A 37 -22.30 -20.02 -19.91
C SER A 37 -21.30 -19.61 -18.84
N VAL A 38 -20.02 -20.00 -18.98
CA VAL A 38 -18.95 -19.63 -18.04
C VAL A 38 -18.40 -18.23 -18.35
N LEU A 39 -18.19 -17.89 -19.62
CA LEU A 39 -17.55 -16.65 -20.04
C LEU A 39 -18.51 -15.45 -20.07
N PHE A 40 -19.79 -15.68 -20.33
CA PHE A 40 -20.83 -14.64 -20.44
C PHE A 40 -21.94 -14.88 -19.40
N SER A 41 -21.58 -14.82 -18.12
CA SER A 41 -22.58 -14.86 -17.03
C SER A 41 -23.10 -13.44 -16.74
N SER A 42 -24.41 -13.31 -16.49
CA SER A 42 -25.17 -12.04 -16.44
C SER A 42 -24.82 -11.09 -15.29
N SER A 43 -23.96 -11.52 -14.36
CA SER A 43 -23.52 -10.78 -13.18
C SER A 43 -21.99 -10.88 -13.06
N GLY A 44 -21.29 -9.74 -13.01
CA GLY A 44 -19.82 -9.72 -13.00
C GLY A 44 -19.18 -10.50 -11.85
N TRP A 45 -19.85 -10.55 -10.68
CA TRP A 45 -19.40 -11.34 -9.53
C TRP A 45 -19.64 -12.85 -9.71
N VAL A 46 -20.78 -13.21 -10.28
CA VAL A 46 -21.11 -14.62 -10.55
C VAL A 46 -20.22 -15.15 -11.68
N ALA A 47 -19.90 -14.34 -12.69
CA ALA A 47 -18.97 -14.67 -13.75
C ALA A 47 -17.57 -15.02 -13.22
N GLY A 48 -17.04 -14.22 -12.27
CA GLY A 48 -15.74 -14.50 -11.64
C GLY A 48 -15.71 -15.81 -10.87
N LEU A 49 -16.74 -16.11 -10.08
CA LEU A 49 -16.86 -17.37 -9.36
C LEU A 49 -16.99 -18.57 -10.30
N SER A 50 -17.85 -18.47 -11.31
CA SER A 50 -18.01 -19.51 -12.33
C SER A 50 -16.70 -19.76 -13.09
N TYR A 51 -15.95 -18.71 -13.41
CA TYR A 51 -14.65 -18.83 -14.07
C TYR A 51 -13.65 -19.60 -13.21
N ILE A 52 -13.50 -19.26 -11.93
CA ILE A 52 -12.53 -19.90 -11.03
C ILE A 52 -12.91 -21.35 -10.73
N PHE A 53 -14.20 -21.65 -10.51
CA PHE A 53 -14.64 -22.98 -10.06
C PHE A 53 -14.97 -23.96 -11.18
N LEU A 54 -15.35 -23.51 -12.38
CA LEU A 54 -15.90 -24.38 -13.41
C LEU A 54 -15.01 -24.49 -14.66
N LEU A 55 -14.09 -23.55 -14.90
CA LEU A 55 -13.29 -23.55 -16.13
C LEU A 55 -12.44 -24.83 -16.28
N PHE A 56 -11.65 -25.18 -15.25
CA PHE A 56 -10.78 -26.35 -15.29
C PHE A 56 -11.57 -27.68 -15.36
N PRO A 57 -12.63 -27.89 -14.56
CA PRO A 57 -13.51 -29.05 -14.71
C PRO A 57 -14.16 -29.17 -16.09
N ILE A 58 -14.60 -28.06 -16.68
CA ILE A 58 -15.24 -28.07 -18.02
C ILE A 58 -14.21 -28.40 -19.10
N LEU A 59 -12.99 -27.88 -19.01
CA LEU A 59 -11.91 -28.23 -19.94
C LEU A 59 -11.55 -29.73 -19.86
N LEU A 60 -11.48 -30.28 -18.64
CA LEU A 60 -11.27 -31.71 -18.44
C LEU A 60 -12.42 -32.53 -19.05
N TRP A 61 -13.67 -32.09 -18.86
CA TRP A 61 -14.85 -32.76 -19.43
C TRP A 61 -14.79 -32.75 -20.96
N ILE A 62 -14.52 -31.60 -21.58
CA ILE A 62 -14.38 -31.47 -23.02
C ILE A 62 -13.27 -32.40 -23.53
N SER A 63 -12.10 -32.39 -22.88
CA SER A 63 -10.98 -33.26 -23.24
C SER A 63 -11.33 -34.75 -23.12
N GLY A 64 -12.00 -35.14 -22.04
CA GLY A 64 -12.44 -36.52 -21.80
C GLY A 64 -13.42 -37.00 -22.87
N VAL A 65 -14.42 -36.17 -23.21
CA VAL A 65 -15.41 -36.46 -24.27
C VAL A 65 -14.74 -36.58 -25.64
N TRP A 66 -13.85 -35.65 -26.01
CA TRP A 66 -13.10 -35.75 -27.27
C TRP A 66 -12.25 -37.02 -27.33
N CYS A 67 -11.54 -37.36 -26.25
CA CYS A 67 -10.71 -38.56 -26.21
C CYS A 67 -11.54 -39.85 -26.27
N THR A 68 -12.69 -39.91 -25.58
CA THR A 68 -13.57 -41.09 -25.66
C THR A 68 -14.16 -41.25 -27.05
N GLN A 69 -14.65 -40.18 -27.67
CA GLN A 69 -15.25 -40.25 -29.00
C GLN A 69 -14.21 -40.57 -30.08
N LEU A 70 -13.00 -39.98 -30.02
CA LEU A 70 -11.90 -40.34 -30.91
C LEU A 70 -11.47 -41.81 -30.71
N SER A 71 -11.48 -42.30 -29.47
CA SER A 71 -11.14 -43.69 -29.19
C SER A 71 -12.10 -44.68 -29.84
N LEU A 72 -13.37 -44.30 -30.01
CA LEU A 72 -14.41 -45.11 -30.65
C LEU A 72 -14.04 -45.47 -32.11
N TYR A 73 -13.43 -44.55 -32.84
CA TYR A 73 -12.95 -44.79 -34.21
C TYR A 73 -11.70 -45.69 -34.26
N THR A 74 -10.89 -45.68 -33.20
CA THR A 74 -9.65 -46.48 -33.12
C THR A 74 -9.86 -47.88 -32.53
N LEU A 75 -10.95 -48.08 -31.79
CA LEU A 75 -11.30 -49.34 -31.11
C LEU A 75 -11.34 -50.59 -32.02
N PRO A 76 -11.87 -50.54 -33.26
CA PRO A 76 -11.89 -51.70 -34.15
C PRO A 76 -10.50 -52.22 -34.50
N PHE A 77 -9.50 -51.33 -34.56
CA PHE A 77 -8.15 -51.63 -35.02
C PHE A 77 -7.18 -51.97 -33.88
N ARG A 78 -7.62 -51.88 -32.61
CA ARG A 78 -6.76 -52.06 -31.43
C ARG A 78 -6.81 -53.49 -30.89
N SER A 79 -5.65 -54.09 -30.63
CA SER A 79 -5.51 -55.35 -29.87
C SER A 79 -5.66 -55.09 -28.37
N GLY A 80 -6.52 -55.84 -27.67
CA GLY A 80 -6.79 -55.63 -26.22
C GLY A 80 -7.96 -54.69 -25.92
N ARG A 81 -9.08 -54.81 -26.66
CA ARG A 81 -10.25 -53.91 -26.57
C ARG A 81 -10.87 -53.82 -25.18
N ILE A 82 -10.89 -54.94 -24.44
CA ILE A 82 -11.48 -55.02 -23.10
C ILE A 82 -10.60 -54.28 -22.09
N ASP A 83 -9.29 -54.48 -22.15
CA ASP A 83 -8.34 -53.79 -21.27
C ASP A 83 -8.34 -52.28 -21.51
N TYR A 84 -8.43 -51.86 -22.78
CA TYR A 84 -8.56 -50.46 -23.14
C TYR A 84 -9.87 -49.84 -22.62
N ALA A 85 -11.01 -50.51 -22.79
CA ALA A 85 -12.29 -50.06 -22.27
C ALA A 85 -12.28 -49.93 -20.74
N ARG A 86 -11.63 -50.87 -20.05
CA ARG A 86 -11.42 -50.82 -18.59
C ARG A 86 -10.57 -49.63 -18.18
N MET A 87 -9.46 -49.36 -18.89
CA MET A 87 -8.62 -48.18 -18.64
C MET A 87 -9.37 -46.87 -18.88
N MET A 88 -10.22 -46.81 -19.91
CA MET A 88 -11.03 -45.63 -20.21
C MET A 88 -12.09 -45.37 -19.12
N LEU A 89 -12.73 -46.41 -18.60
CA LEU A 89 -13.66 -46.31 -17.47
C LEU A 89 -12.95 -45.84 -16.19
N LEU A 90 -11.76 -46.39 -15.91
CA LEU A 90 -10.95 -45.96 -14.77
C LEU A 90 -10.48 -44.50 -14.92
N ALA A 91 -10.15 -44.06 -16.13
CA ALA A 91 -9.78 -42.66 -16.39
C ALA A 91 -10.95 -41.69 -16.13
N TRP A 92 -12.19 -42.06 -16.46
CA TRP A 92 -13.37 -41.27 -16.12
C TRP A 92 -13.64 -41.23 -14.60
N TRP A 93 -13.35 -42.33 -13.90
CA TRP A 93 -13.42 -42.37 -12.44
C TRP A 93 -12.36 -41.47 -11.80
N ASP A 94 -11.11 -41.55 -12.25
CA ASP A 94 -10.01 -40.70 -11.78
C ASP A 94 -10.27 -39.22 -12.09
N ALA A 95 -10.90 -38.92 -13.22
CA ALA A 95 -11.32 -37.58 -13.60
C ALA A 95 -12.41 -37.02 -12.67
N ALA A 96 -13.39 -37.83 -12.29
CA ALA A 96 -14.41 -37.44 -11.31
C ALA A 96 -13.77 -37.17 -9.93
N LEU A 97 -12.83 -38.01 -9.50
CA LEU A 97 -12.06 -37.79 -8.28
C LEU A 97 -11.22 -36.51 -8.35
N ALA A 98 -10.59 -36.22 -9.49
CA ALA A 98 -9.81 -34.99 -9.69
C ALA A 98 -10.68 -33.72 -9.64
N VAL A 99 -11.89 -33.76 -10.21
CA VAL A 99 -12.86 -32.65 -10.10
C VAL A 99 -13.33 -32.48 -8.66
N TRP A 100 -13.56 -33.58 -7.94
CA TRP A 100 -13.93 -33.54 -6.53
C TRP A 100 -12.81 -32.96 -5.65
N THR A 101 -11.57 -33.42 -5.81
CA THR A 101 -10.42 -32.87 -5.06
C THR A 101 -10.17 -31.41 -5.41
N PHE A 102 -10.43 -31.00 -6.65
CA PHE A 102 -10.42 -29.60 -7.07
C PHE A 102 -11.40 -28.74 -6.27
N TRP A 103 -12.67 -29.15 -6.17
CA TRP A 103 -13.66 -28.39 -5.38
C TRP A 103 -13.36 -28.38 -3.88
N VAL A 104 -12.97 -29.52 -3.30
CA VAL A 104 -12.61 -29.60 -1.88
C VAL A 104 -11.36 -28.76 -1.58
N GLY A 105 -10.36 -28.78 -2.46
CA GLY A 105 -9.15 -27.96 -2.34
C GLY A 105 -9.48 -26.47 -2.40
N MET A 106 -10.32 -26.05 -3.34
CA MET A 106 -10.76 -24.66 -3.46
C MET A 106 -11.57 -24.20 -2.24
N GLY A 107 -12.46 -25.05 -1.72
CA GLY A 107 -13.22 -24.77 -0.49
C GLY A 107 -12.33 -24.58 0.72
N ARG A 108 -11.32 -25.45 0.92
CA ARG A 108 -10.34 -25.31 2.00
C ARG A 108 -9.52 -24.04 1.87
N PHE A 109 -9.09 -23.69 0.66
CA PHE A 109 -8.37 -22.46 0.36
C PHE A 109 -9.18 -21.21 0.72
N LEU A 110 -10.47 -21.16 0.38
CA LEU A 110 -11.34 -20.03 0.75
C LEU A 110 -11.50 -19.89 2.27
N VAL A 111 -11.71 -20.99 2.99
CA VAL A 111 -11.81 -20.97 4.46
C VAL A 111 -10.50 -20.48 5.10
N LEU A 112 -9.35 -20.94 4.58
CA LEU A 112 -8.03 -20.51 5.03
C LEU A 112 -7.84 -18.99 4.80
N ILE A 113 -8.11 -18.49 3.59
CA ILE A 113 -8.02 -17.06 3.28
C ILE A 113 -8.91 -16.24 4.20
N MET A 114 -10.18 -16.63 4.38
CA MET A 114 -11.09 -15.88 5.26
C MET A 114 -10.58 -15.85 6.71
N GLY A 115 -10.10 -16.99 7.21
CA GLY A 115 -9.50 -17.07 8.54
C GLY A 115 -8.29 -16.13 8.69
N TRP A 116 -7.48 -16.00 7.65
CA TRP A 116 -6.27 -15.19 7.69
C TRP A 116 -6.53 -13.70 7.47
N VAL A 117 -7.48 -13.35 6.60
CA VAL A 117 -7.97 -11.98 6.49
C VAL A 117 -8.53 -11.52 7.82
N PHE A 118 -9.24 -12.40 8.55
CA PHE A 118 -9.74 -12.09 9.88
C PHE A 118 -8.60 -11.88 10.90
N THR A 119 -7.56 -12.73 10.90
CA THR A 119 -6.43 -12.55 11.82
C THR A 119 -5.61 -11.30 11.48
N LEU A 120 -5.34 -11.04 10.20
CA LEU A 120 -4.66 -9.82 9.74
C LEU A 120 -5.46 -8.56 10.06
N CYS A 121 -6.78 -8.58 9.85
CA CYS A 121 -7.64 -7.46 10.24
C CYS A 121 -7.60 -7.23 11.75
N ARG A 122 -7.64 -8.29 12.56
CA ARG A 122 -7.50 -8.19 14.01
C ARG A 122 -6.13 -7.62 14.42
N LEU A 123 -5.06 -8.03 13.76
CA LEU A 123 -3.71 -7.50 14.00
C LEU A 123 -3.61 -6.03 13.58
N ALA A 124 -4.13 -5.66 12.41
CA ALA A 124 -4.19 -4.28 11.94
C ALA A 124 -4.97 -3.38 12.90
N VAL A 125 -6.12 -3.85 13.41
CA VAL A 125 -6.91 -3.13 14.41
C VAL A 125 -6.12 -2.97 15.71
N LYS A 126 -5.41 -4.01 16.18
CA LYS A 126 -4.54 -3.91 17.36
C LYS A 126 -3.39 -2.93 17.15
N LEU A 127 -2.71 -2.98 16.01
CA LEU A 127 -1.63 -2.06 15.65
C LEU A 127 -2.13 -0.62 15.54
N ILE A 128 -3.30 -0.38 14.92
CA ILE A 128 -3.90 0.95 14.86
C ILE A 128 -4.34 1.41 16.25
N ALA A 129 -4.85 0.52 17.10
CA ALA A 129 -5.22 0.85 18.47
C ALA A 129 -3.98 1.17 19.33
N GLU A 130 -2.89 0.43 19.18
CA GLU A 130 -1.63 0.66 19.88
C GLU A 130 -0.89 1.88 19.34
N ALA A 131 -0.85 2.09 18.03
CA ALA A 131 -0.32 3.29 17.39
C ALA A 131 -1.16 4.52 17.76
N GLY A 132 -2.49 4.41 17.79
CA GLY A 132 -3.38 5.45 18.26
C GLY A 132 -3.11 5.78 19.72
N ARG A 133 -3.05 4.77 20.59
CA ARG A 133 -2.67 4.93 22.00
C ARG A 133 -1.29 5.54 22.14
N GLN A 134 -0.32 5.18 21.29
CA GLN A 134 1.00 5.78 21.26
C GLN A 134 0.96 7.23 20.78
N VAL A 135 0.21 7.61 19.74
CA VAL A 135 0.08 9.00 19.29
C VAL A 135 -0.59 9.86 20.37
N PHE A 136 -1.55 9.32 21.12
CA PHE A 136 -2.14 10.00 22.27
C PHE A 136 -1.22 10.04 23.50
N MET A 137 -0.39 9.01 23.72
CA MET A 137 0.54 8.95 24.87
C MET A 137 1.92 9.58 24.59
N LEU A 138 2.33 9.71 23.33
CA LEU A 138 3.59 10.33 22.89
C LEU A 138 3.74 11.77 23.38
N PRO A 139 2.72 12.67 23.32
CA PRO A 139 2.83 13.99 23.93
C PRO A 139 2.86 13.95 25.46
N PHE A 140 2.57 12.82 26.11
CA PHE A 140 2.68 12.66 27.58
C PHE A 140 3.99 12.00 28.00
N THR A 141 4.50 11.00 27.26
CA THR A 141 5.70 10.23 27.61
C THR A 141 6.99 10.86 27.09
N MET A 142 6.99 11.43 25.88
CA MET A 142 8.11 12.23 25.38
C MET A 142 8.28 13.50 26.22
N THR A 143 7.18 14.07 26.70
CA THR A 143 7.22 15.19 27.65
C THR A 143 7.86 14.73 28.95
N GLY A 144 7.50 13.57 29.52
CA GLY A 144 8.14 13.04 30.74
C GLY A 144 9.64 12.75 30.63
N GLN A 145 10.12 12.24 29.49
CA GLN A 145 11.54 11.92 29.28
C GLN A 145 12.38 13.14 28.84
N MET A 146 11.85 14.03 27.99
CA MET A 146 12.49 15.32 27.71
C MET A 146 12.53 16.24 28.92
N THR A 147 11.54 16.14 29.83
CA THR A 147 11.52 16.90 31.08
C THR A 147 12.64 16.48 32.03
N ARG A 148 13.16 15.25 31.95
CA ARG A 148 14.25 14.79 32.83
C ARG A 148 15.65 14.94 32.23
N SER A 149 15.85 14.73 30.93
CA SER A 149 17.21 14.78 30.36
C SER A 149 17.66 16.17 29.91
N TYR A 150 16.77 17.16 29.82
CA TYR A 150 17.13 18.48 29.30
C TYR A 150 16.81 19.66 30.23
N PHE A 151 16.01 19.50 31.29
CA PHE A 151 15.49 20.65 32.03
C PHE A 151 15.35 20.39 33.54
N GLN A 152 15.92 21.29 34.35
CA GLN A 152 15.60 21.38 35.77
C GLN A 152 14.10 21.72 36.00
N PRO A 153 13.52 21.34 37.15
CA PRO A 153 12.12 21.62 37.49
C PRO A 153 11.89 23.13 37.58
N GLY A 154 11.15 23.69 36.61
CA GLY A 154 10.80 25.12 36.60
C GLY A 154 10.47 25.73 35.24
N VAL A 155 10.73 25.06 34.12
CA VAL A 155 10.40 25.62 32.79
C VAL A 155 8.91 25.39 32.48
N PRO A 156 8.10 26.44 32.25
CA PRO A 156 6.67 26.29 31.98
C PRO A 156 6.47 25.81 30.53
N TRP A 157 6.37 24.49 30.33
CA TRP A 157 5.99 23.87 29.05
C TRP A 157 4.72 24.48 28.45
N ILE A 158 3.82 24.90 29.35
CA ILE A 158 2.59 25.62 29.03
C ILE A 158 2.90 26.95 28.32
N ALA A 159 3.93 27.70 28.73
CA ALA A 159 4.30 28.97 28.10
C ALA A 159 4.87 28.76 26.69
N PHE A 160 5.64 27.69 26.46
CA PHE A 160 6.10 27.33 25.11
C PHE A 160 4.94 26.95 24.19
N LEU A 161 4.04 26.05 24.65
CA LEU A 161 2.87 25.67 23.86
C LEU A 161 1.93 26.84 23.61
N LEU A 162 1.69 27.69 24.60
CA LEU A 162 0.87 28.89 24.45
C LEU A 162 1.52 29.91 23.52
N LEU A 163 2.85 30.06 23.53
CA LEU A 163 3.56 30.92 22.59
C LEU A 163 3.42 30.40 21.15
N VAL A 164 3.61 29.11 20.91
CA VAL A 164 3.42 28.50 19.59
C VAL A 164 1.97 28.61 19.13
N PHE A 165 1.02 28.33 20.01
CA PHE A 165 -0.40 28.50 19.75
C PHE A 165 -0.75 29.96 19.43
N TRP A 166 -0.19 30.93 20.17
CA TRP A 166 -0.38 32.35 19.93
C TRP A 166 0.20 32.78 18.59
N CYS A 167 1.42 32.34 18.25
CA CYS A 167 2.02 32.60 16.94
C CYS A 167 1.16 32.04 15.81
N LEU A 168 0.56 30.86 16.00
CA LEU A 168 -0.34 30.24 15.04
C LEU A 168 -1.63 31.06 14.89
N LEU A 169 -2.22 31.52 15.99
CA LEU A 169 -3.38 32.40 15.99
C LEU A 169 -3.09 33.73 15.28
N GLU A 170 -1.98 34.38 15.61
CA GLU A 170 -1.54 35.63 15.01
C GLU A 170 -1.28 35.47 13.51
N ALA A 171 -0.66 34.36 13.09
CA ALA A 171 -0.48 34.03 11.68
C ALA A 171 -1.80 33.84 10.95
N ILE A 172 -2.81 33.21 11.57
CA ILE A 172 -4.15 33.05 10.99
C ILE A 172 -4.80 34.42 10.78
N ILE A 173 -4.79 35.28 11.81
CA ILE A 173 -5.38 36.62 11.73
C ILE A 173 -4.72 37.43 10.61
N PHE A 174 -3.39 37.47 10.57
CA PHE A 174 -2.68 38.23 9.53
C PHE A 174 -2.84 37.64 8.14
N THR A 175 -2.94 36.31 8.01
CA THR A 175 -3.24 35.68 6.72
C THR A 175 -4.60 36.14 6.21
N TYR A 176 -5.61 36.19 7.08
CA TYR A 176 -6.94 36.64 6.71
C TYR A 176 -6.96 38.12 6.32
N THR A 177 -6.25 38.99 7.05
CA THR A 177 -6.23 40.43 6.74
C THR A 177 -5.40 40.75 5.49
N LEU A 178 -4.29 40.03 5.25
CA LEU A 178 -3.40 40.29 4.12
C LEU A 178 -3.81 39.60 2.82
N PHE A 179 -4.68 38.60 2.89
CA PHE A 179 -5.12 37.87 1.71
C PHE A 179 -5.63 38.76 0.56
N PRO A 180 -6.54 39.74 0.78
CA PRO A 180 -7.00 40.60 -0.31
C PRO A 180 -5.85 41.42 -0.91
N THR A 181 -5.01 42.03 -0.09
CA THR A 181 -3.89 42.88 -0.53
C THR A 181 -2.84 42.08 -1.32
N VAL A 182 -2.48 40.89 -0.84
CA VAL A 182 -1.52 40.01 -1.53
C VAL A 182 -2.08 39.49 -2.84
N THR A 183 -3.36 39.14 -2.90
CA THR A 183 -3.98 38.64 -4.13
C THR A 183 -4.18 39.74 -5.17
N GLU A 184 -4.43 40.98 -4.77
CA GLU A 184 -4.48 42.14 -5.67
C GLU A 184 -3.11 42.46 -6.27
N VAL A 185 -2.05 42.50 -5.44
CA VAL A 185 -0.67 42.73 -5.92
C VAL A 185 -0.22 41.59 -6.84
N LEU A 186 -0.50 40.35 -6.47
CA LEU A 186 -0.12 39.19 -7.28
C LEU A 186 -0.92 39.15 -8.59
N GLY A 187 -2.20 39.49 -8.55
CA GLY A 187 -3.05 39.65 -9.73
C GLY A 187 -2.58 40.77 -10.66
N GLY A 188 -2.12 41.89 -10.10
CA GLY A 188 -1.55 43.02 -10.85
C GLY A 188 -0.21 42.71 -11.53
N ILE A 189 0.60 41.82 -10.94
CA ILE A 189 1.91 41.42 -11.49
C ILE A 189 1.77 40.28 -12.52
N VAL A 190 0.87 39.32 -12.27
CA VAL A 190 0.77 38.07 -13.04
C VAL A 190 -0.36 38.14 -14.09
N GLY A 191 -1.34 39.04 -13.92
CA GLY A 191 -2.50 39.17 -14.82
C GLY A 191 -3.50 38.01 -14.74
N ALA A 192 -3.39 37.15 -13.72
CA ALA A 192 -4.24 35.98 -13.52
C ALA A 192 -4.82 35.96 -12.09
N GLU A 193 -5.99 35.32 -11.92
CA GLU A 193 -6.60 35.13 -10.60
C GLU A 193 -5.70 34.32 -9.67
N ALA A 194 -5.72 34.65 -8.38
CA ALA A 194 -4.87 34.01 -7.39
C ALA A 194 -5.17 32.51 -7.25
N SER A 195 -4.12 31.68 -7.33
CA SER A 195 -4.23 30.23 -7.12
C SER A 195 -4.71 29.91 -5.70
N PRO A 196 -5.50 28.83 -5.49
CA PRO A 196 -5.89 28.35 -4.16
C PRO A 196 -4.70 28.05 -3.22
N ILE A 197 -3.50 27.88 -3.78
CA ILE A 197 -2.25 27.60 -3.04
C ILE A 197 -1.67 28.88 -2.41
N THR A 198 -2.08 30.07 -2.84
CA THR A 198 -1.57 31.34 -2.31
C THR A 198 -1.86 31.50 -0.81
N ALA A 199 -3.04 31.07 -0.35
CA ALA A 199 -3.43 31.14 1.07
C ALA A 199 -2.52 30.34 2.02
N PRO A 200 -2.28 29.02 1.79
CA PRO A 200 -1.38 28.25 2.67
C PRO A 200 0.08 28.71 2.60
N VAL A 201 0.55 29.19 1.43
CA VAL A 201 1.91 29.72 1.31
C VAL A 201 2.08 31.02 2.11
N LEU A 202 1.11 31.93 2.01
CA LEU A 202 1.08 33.17 2.81
C LEU A 202 1.05 32.84 4.31
N PHE A 203 0.24 31.87 4.72
CA PHE A 203 0.18 31.43 6.12
C PHE A 203 1.52 30.94 6.65
N ILE A 204 2.20 30.05 5.92
CA ILE A 204 3.50 29.52 6.33
C ILE A 204 4.55 30.64 6.40
N PHE A 205 4.54 31.54 5.42
CA PHE A 205 5.45 32.68 5.38
C PHE A 205 5.25 33.62 6.59
N LEU A 206 3.99 33.99 6.88
CA LEU A 206 3.65 34.85 8.02
C LEU A 206 3.97 34.18 9.36
N PHE A 207 3.68 32.89 9.50
CA PHE A 207 4.01 32.13 10.70
C PHE A 207 5.52 32.13 10.98
N LEU A 208 6.35 31.92 9.95
CA LEU A 208 7.80 31.97 10.09
C LEU A 208 8.28 33.39 10.47
N LEU A 209 7.70 34.42 9.86
CA LEU A 209 8.04 35.80 10.15
C LEU A 209 7.71 36.19 11.61
N ILE A 210 6.52 35.84 12.09
CA ILE A 210 6.09 36.10 13.48
C ILE A 210 7.01 35.39 14.48
N MET A 211 7.36 34.14 14.20
CA MET A 211 8.30 33.36 15.02
C MET A 211 9.70 33.98 15.02
N GLY A 212 10.15 34.47 13.87
CA GLY A 212 11.41 35.19 13.72
C GLY A 212 11.47 36.49 14.54
N SER A 213 10.37 37.24 14.62
CA SER A 213 10.27 38.44 15.46
C SER A 213 10.38 38.11 16.95
N PHE A 214 9.75 37.03 17.43
CA PHE A 214 9.95 36.60 18.83
C PHE A 214 11.39 36.16 19.11
N ALA A 215 12.05 35.50 18.15
CA ALA A 215 13.47 35.18 18.26
C ALA A 215 14.36 36.43 18.38
N CYS A 216 14.02 37.51 17.65
CA CYS A 216 14.73 38.78 17.77
C CYS A 216 14.50 39.43 19.15
N LEU A 217 13.27 39.45 19.66
CA LEU A 217 12.99 39.94 21.02
C LEU A 217 13.77 39.17 22.10
N GLN A 218 13.94 37.86 21.93
CA GLN A 218 14.74 37.05 22.85
C GLN A 218 16.21 37.40 22.82
N VAL A 219 16.80 37.54 21.65
CA VAL A 219 18.21 37.94 21.51
C VAL A 219 18.42 39.37 22.05
N LEU A 220 17.44 40.27 21.88
CA LEU A 220 17.47 41.61 22.47
C LEU A 220 17.39 41.56 24.00
N ALA A 221 16.50 40.73 24.56
CA ALA A 221 16.37 40.55 26.01
C ALA A 221 17.64 39.94 26.63
N ASP A 222 18.25 38.96 25.95
CA ASP A 222 19.51 38.36 26.38
C ASP A 222 20.66 39.37 26.32
N ALA A 223 20.71 40.22 25.27
CA ALA A 223 21.68 41.31 25.17
C ALA A 223 21.53 42.35 26.29
N MET A 224 20.29 42.71 26.66
CA MET A 224 20.00 43.60 27.79
C MET A 224 20.46 43.00 29.13
N LYS A 225 20.24 41.70 29.32
CA LYS A 225 20.65 40.99 30.54
C LYS A 225 22.16 40.91 30.69
N ASN A 226 22.88 40.64 29.59
CA ASN A 226 24.34 40.49 29.59
C ASN A 226 25.11 41.82 29.55
N ARG A 227 24.41 42.96 29.41
CA ARG A 227 24.98 44.34 29.39
C ARG A 227 26.11 44.55 28.37
N GLU A 228 26.10 43.81 27.26
CA GLU A 228 27.04 44.02 26.17
C GLU A 228 26.58 45.17 25.27
N TYR A 229 26.97 46.39 25.60
CA TYR A 229 26.50 47.61 24.95
C TYR A 229 26.67 47.63 23.42
N LYS A 230 27.76 47.06 22.89
CA LYS A 230 28.00 46.97 21.44
C LYS A 230 26.97 46.07 20.74
N TYR A 231 26.67 44.92 21.34
CA TYR A 231 25.72 43.95 20.80
C TYR A 231 24.27 44.42 20.96
N LEU A 232 23.97 45.06 22.10
CA LEU A 232 22.67 45.66 22.37
C LEU A 232 22.30 46.73 21.34
N VAL A 233 23.22 47.65 21.03
CA VAL A 233 22.96 48.71 20.03
C VAL A 233 22.70 48.11 18.64
N GLN A 234 23.48 47.10 18.24
CA GLN A 234 23.25 46.40 16.97
C GLN A 234 21.87 45.72 16.95
N MET A 235 21.49 45.08 18.06
CA MET A 235 20.22 44.36 18.14
C MET A 235 19.02 45.30 18.14
N ILE A 236 19.11 46.46 18.80
CA ILE A 236 18.05 47.49 18.75
C ILE A 236 17.83 47.98 17.32
N VAL A 237 18.90 48.16 16.53
CA VAL A 237 18.79 48.57 15.12
C VAL A 237 18.08 47.51 14.29
N VAL A 238 18.39 46.22 14.51
CA VAL A 238 17.72 45.10 13.82
C VAL A 238 16.24 45.04 14.21
N GLU A 239 15.93 45.18 15.50
CA GLU A 239 14.55 45.17 16.00
C GLU A 239 13.75 46.33 15.43
N LEU A 240 14.33 47.54 15.36
CA LEU A 240 13.67 48.72 14.78
C LEU A 240 13.39 48.52 13.27
N PHE A 241 14.27 47.81 12.56
CA PHE A 241 14.04 47.45 11.17
C PHE A 241 12.88 46.45 11.02
N VAL A 242 12.87 45.39 11.84
CA VAL A 242 11.77 44.40 11.87
C VAL A 242 10.45 45.07 12.22
N MET A 243 10.45 45.92 13.25
CA MET A 243 9.30 46.72 13.67
C MET A 243 8.79 47.58 12.53
N THR A 244 9.66 48.27 11.78
CA THR A 244 9.25 49.09 10.64
C THR A 244 8.56 48.24 9.58
N PHE A 245 9.10 47.06 9.27
CA PHE A 245 8.49 46.14 8.31
C PHE A 245 7.12 45.64 8.79
N GLU A 246 7.02 45.13 10.02
CA GLU A 246 5.78 44.60 10.56
C GLU A 246 4.70 45.67 10.72
N VAL A 247 5.06 46.88 11.14
CA VAL A 247 4.11 47.98 11.25
C VAL A 247 3.58 48.39 9.88
N MET A 248 4.46 48.50 8.89
CA MET A 248 4.08 49.01 7.57
C MET A 248 3.29 47.99 6.74
N PHE A 249 3.60 46.69 6.88
CA PHE A 249 2.98 45.62 6.10
C PHE A 249 1.91 44.82 6.86
N LEU A 250 2.07 44.53 8.16
CA LEU A 250 1.12 43.67 8.90
C LEU A 250 0.10 44.48 9.69
N TYR A 251 0.60 45.31 10.61
CA TYR A 251 -0.26 46.01 11.57
C TYR A 251 -1.04 47.14 10.91
N ARG A 252 -0.49 47.78 9.88
CA ARG A 252 -1.25 48.76 9.09
C ARG A 252 -2.48 48.11 8.44
N GLU A 253 -2.31 46.99 7.75
CA GLU A 253 -3.43 46.29 7.08
C GLU A 253 -4.44 45.75 8.11
N LEU A 254 -3.98 45.33 9.29
CA LEU A 254 -4.86 44.99 10.41
C LEU A 254 -5.67 46.20 10.89
N VAL A 255 -5.04 47.37 11.04
CA VAL A 255 -5.72 48.61 11.45
C VAL A 255 -6.69 49.08 10.37
N ASP A 256 -6.31 49.01 9.10
CA ASP A 256 -7.16 49.38 7.95
C ASP A 256 -8.39 48.44 7.86
N ALA A 257 -8.23 47.15 8.17
CA ALA A 257 -9.34 46.19 8.24
C ALA A 257 -10.31 46.47 9.42
N ILE A 258 -9.82 46.99 10.55
CA ILE A 258 -10.63 47.30 11.74
C ILE A 258 -11.20 48.73 11.70
N THR A 259 -10.62 49.62 10.90
CA THR A 259 -11.00 51.03 10.75
C THR A 259 -12.49 51.26 10.50
N PRO A 260 -13.18 50.52 9.59
CA PRO A 260 -14.61 50.69 9.36
C PRO A 260 -15.46 50.46 10.62
N TRP A 261 -15.05 49.51 11.46
CA TRP A 261 -15.73 49.21 12.73
C TRP A 261 -15.53 50.34 13.75
N ILE A 262 -14.34 50.94 13.82
CA ILE A 262 -14.02 52.08 14.69
C ILE A 262 -14.79 53.34 14.26
N ALA A 263 -14.87 53.58 12.95
CA ALA A 263 -15.59 54.71 12.38
C ALA A 263 -17.10 54.65 12.68
N GLN A 264 -17.68 53.46 12.68
CA GLN A 264 -19.08 53.26 13.05
C GLN A 264 -19.38 53.57 14.52
N GLN A 265 -18.42 53.36 15.44
CA GLN A 265 -18.61 53.62 16.87
C GLN A 265 -18.31 55.07 17.28
N THR A 266 -17.45 55.77 16.53
CA THR A 266 -16.93 57.10 16.93
C THR A 266 -17.68 58.26 16.24
N GLY A 267 -18.65 57.96 15.38
CA GLY A 267 -19.36 58.94 14.55
C GLY A 267 -18.49 59.37 13.37
N GLU A 268 -19.10 59.52 12.19
CA GLU A 268 -18.47 59.73 10.85
C GLU A 268 -17.55 60.97 10.70
N GLN A 269 -17.15 61.64 11.79
CA GLN A 269 -16.36 62.87 11.77
C GLN A 269 -14.84 62.67 11.86
N PHE A 270 -14.33 61.47 12.17
CA PHE A 270 -12.89 61.21 12.22
C PHE A 270 -12.40 60.49 10.97
N GLN A 271 -11.91 61.26 9.99
CA GLN A 271 -11.08 60.73 8.92
C GLN A 271 -9.70 60.37 9.49
N MET A 272 -9.42 59.08 9.70
CA MET A 272 -8.12 58.63 10.17
C MET A 272 -7.06 58.89 9.10
N GLY A 273 -6.29 59.98 9.25
CA GLY A 273 -5.17 60.28 8.37
C GLY A 273 -4.07 59.21 8.46
N VAL A 274 -3.23 59.11 7.42
CA VAL A 274 -2.13 58.12 7.34
C VAL A 274 -1.25 58.12 8.58
N VAL A 275 -0.92 59.29 9.13
CA VAL A 275 -0.11 59.42 10.35
C VAL A 275 -0.81 58.80 11.57
N PHE A 276 -2.13 58.96 11.66
CA PHE A 276 -2.92 58.39 12.74
C PHE A 276 -2.98 56.86 12.63
N THR A 277 -3.24 56.32 11.44
CA THR A 277 -3.24 54.85 11.20
C THR A 277 -1.89 54.22 11.52
N LEU A 278 -0.78 54.86 11.10
CA LEU A 278 0.57 54.37 11.38
C LEU A 278 0.90 54.42 12.87
N SER A 279 0.48 55.48 13.58
CA SER A 279 0.66 55.58 15.02
C SER A 279 -0.12 54.48 15.76
N LEU A 280 -1.37 54.23 15.37
CA LEU A 280 -2.20 53.18 15.95
C LEU A 280 -1.62 51.80 15.68
N ALA A 281 -1.13 51.54 14.46
CA ALA A 281 -0.44 50.31 14.11
C ALA A 281 0.85 50.12 14.92
N THR A 282 1.60 51.19 15.16
CA THR A 282 2.80 51.17 16.00
C THR A 282 2.48 50.83 17.46
N PHE A 283 1.46 51.47 18.04
CA PHE A 283 1.02 51.17 19.41
C PHE A 283 0.42 49.76 19.52
N GLY A 284 -0.32 49.31 18.50
CA GLY A 284 -0.82 47.95 18.40
C GLY A 284 0.31 46.93 18.36
N TRP A 285 1.36 47.18 17.57
CA TRP A 285 2.54 46.34 17.52
C TRP A 285 3.24 46.24 18.87
N ILE A 286 3.55 47.39 19.50
CA ILE A 286 4.19 47.42 20.83
C ILE A 286 3.32 46.73 21.86
N GLY A 287 2.00 46.94 21.83
CA GLY A 287 1.05 46.37 22.76
C GLY A 287 0.94 44.85 22.65
N ILE A 288 0.68 44.34 21.45
CA ILE A 288 0.53 42.89 21.21
C ILE A 288 1.87 42.19 21.44
N ARG A 289 2.98 42.68 20.86
CA ARG A 289 4.29 42.06 21.04
C ARG A 289 4.78 42.15 22.48
N GLY A 290 4.63 43.31 23.14
CA GLY A 290 5.02 43.49 24.53
C GLY A 290 4.21 42.61 25.49
N MET A 291 2.90 42.48 25.26
CA MET A 291 2.03 41.59 26.04
C MET A 291 2.39 40.12 25.83
N THR A 292 2.52 39.66 24.59
CA THR A 292 2.86 38.27 24.27
C THR A 292 4.27 37.92 24.76
N TRP A 293 5.20 38.86 24.67
CA TRP A 293 6.53 38.72 25.23
C TRP A 293 6.51 38.54 26.76
N PHE A 294 5.75 39.37 27.47
CA PHE A 294 5.65 39.29 28.93
C PHE A 294 4.91 38.04 29.41
N LEU A 295 3.81 37.67 28.75
CA LEU A 295 2.98 36.53 29.17
C LEU A 295 3.63 35.18 28.82
N PHE A 296 4.27 35.08 27.64
CA PHE A 296 4.74 33.80 27.10
C PHE A 296 6.18 33.85 26.58
N GLY A 297 6.58 34.93 25.92
CA GLY A 297 7.88 35.05 25.24
C GLY A 297 9.09 34.88 26.17
N GLN A 298 9.09 35.51 27.35
CA GLN A 298 10.21 35.43 28.31
C GLN A 298 10.50 33.99 28.80
N PHE A 299 9.50 33.11 28.76
CA PHE A 299 9.63 31.72 29.23
C PHE A 299 9.63 30.70 28.07
N GLY A 300 8.99 31.02 26.94
CA GLY A 300 8.76 30.10 25.81
C GLY A 300 9.78 30.23 24.67
N THR A 301 10.43 31.39 24.51
CA THR A 301 11.36 31.60 23.38
C THR A 301 12.73 30.90 23.53
N PRO A 302 13.32 30.74 24.74
CA PRO A 302 14.56 29.98 24.89
C PRO A 302 14.42 28.48 24.50
N PRO A 303 13.36 27.76 24.92
CA PRO A 303 13.07 26.41 24.42
C PRO A 303 12.82 26.35 22.91
N LEU A 304 12.16 27.36 22.34
CA LEU A 304 11.91 27.47 20.89
C LEU A 304 13.24 27.57 20.11
N LEU A 305 14.17 28.41 20.56
CA LEU A 305 15.50 28.52 19.96
C LEU A 305 16.32 27.24 20.14
N ALA A 306 16.24 26.57 21.29
CA ALA A 306 16.92 25.28 21.53
C ALA A 306 16.39 24.17 20.62
N PHE A 307 15.07 24.14 20.38
CA PHE A 307 14.43 23.20 19.46
C PHE A 307 14.82 23.47 18.01
N ILE A 308 14.78 24.73 17.54
CA ILE A 308 15.19 25.12 16.18
C ILE A 308 16.68 24.83 15.95
N SER A 309 17.53 25.14 16.94
CA SER A 309 18.98 24.95 16.84
C SER A 309 19.44 23.51 17.11
N ARG A 310 18.54 22.63 17.57
CA ARG A 310 18.86 21.27 18.05
C ARG A 310 20.04 21.22 19.02
N ARG A 311 20.25 22.27 19.83
CA ARG A 311 21.33 22.33 20.81
C ARG A 311 20.75 22.18 22.23
N PRO A 312 21.27 21.24 23.04
CA PRO A 312 20.85 21.12 24.42
C PRO A 312 21.34 22.32 25.22
N LEU A 313 20.48 22.83 26.12
CA LEU A 313 20.69 24.06 26.88
C LEU A 313 21.73 23.95 28.01
N VAL A 314 22.54 22.89 28.07
CA VAL A 314 23.50 22.67 29.16
C VAL A 314 24.89 22.32 28.63
N GLN A 315 25.87 23.03 29.16
CA GLN A 315 27.31 22.79 29.04
C GLN A 315 27.69 21.63 29.99
N PRO A 316 28.41 20.59 29.52
CA PRO A 316 28.50 19.32 30.24
C PRO A 316 29.52 19.42 31.37
N GLN A 317 29.05 19.46 32.62
CA GLN A 317 29.86 19.07 33.77
C GLN A 317 28.95 18.54 34.87
N ALA A 318 29.15 17.26 35.19
CA ALA A 318 28.59 16.49 36.31
C ALA A 318 27.20 15.86 36.10
N GLU A 319 27.11 14.73 35.36
CA GLU A 319 26.11 13.65 35.63
C GLU A 319 26.33 12.34 34.84
N ASP A 320 27.59 11.96 34.54
CA ASP A 320 27.92 10.79 33.68
C ASP A 320 27.60 9.40 34.27
N ALA A 321 27.00 9.29 35.45
CA ALA A 321 26.71 7.98 36.07
C ALA A 321 25.27 7.48 35.87
N GLN A 322 24.29 8.36 35.61
CA GLN A 322 22.88 7.98 35.44
C GLN A 322 22.41 7.92 33.97
N VAL A 323 23.16 8.55 33.05
CA VAL A 323 22.81 8.62 31.62
C VAL A 323 22.97 7.26 30.91
N THR A 324 23.90 6.41 31.36
CA THR A 324 24.24 5.13 30.74
C THR A 324 23.13 4.06 30.90
N GLN A 325 22.33 4.11 31.97
CA GLN A 325 21.24 3.15 32.19
C GLN A 325 19.98 3.50 31.36
N ILE A 326 19.73 4.79 31.12
CA ILE A 326 18.54 5.28 30.40
C ILE A 326 18.71 5.14 28.87
N THR A 327 19.95 5.20 28.37
CA THR A 327 20.26 4.99 26.94
C THR A 327 20.11 3.52 26.50
N ALA A 328 20.34 2.57 27.41
CA ALA A 328 20.16 1.15 27.14
C ALA A 328 18.68 0.75 26.98
N GLU A 329 17.76 1.35 27.76
CA GLU A 329 16.31 1.11 27.64
C GLU A 329 15.72 1.74 26.36
N THR A 330 16.19 2.93 25.97
CA THR A 330 15.70 3.63 24.76
C THR A 330 16.13 2.96 23.45
N GLN A 331 17.30 2.30 23.43
CA GLN A 331 17.75 1.53 22.26
C GLN A 331 17.03 0.17 22.11
N ASN A 332 16.50 -0.38 23.20
CA ASN A 332 15.73 -1.64 23.19
C ASN A 332 14.27 -1.45 22.73
N TRP A 333 13.67 -0.27 22.91
CA TRP A 333 12.25 -0.05 22.58
C TRP A 333 11.93 -0.13 21.07
N TRP A 334 12.84 0.28 20.18
CA TRP A 334 12.63 0.17 18.72
C TRP A 334 13.01 -1.20 18.15
N ARG A 335 13.88 -1.94 18.83
CA ARG A 335 14.29 -3.28 18.37
C ARG A 335 13.17 -4.29 18.53
N ALA A 336 12.45 -4.27 19.64
CA ALA A 336 11.37 -5.23 19.90
C ALA A 336 10.26 -5.20 18.81
N PRO A 337 9.68 -4.05 18.41
CA PRO A 337 8.68 -4.01 17.33
C PRO A 337 9.23 -4.42 15.96
N ILE A 338 10.50 -4.10 15.66
CA ILE A 338 11.13 -4.47 14.39
C ILE A 338 11.41 -5.97 14.33
N GLU A 339 11.76 -6.57 15.47
CA GLU A 339 12.02 -7.99 15.58
C GLU A 339 10.71 -8.80 15.52
N ASP A 340 9.65 -8.32 16.18
CA ASP A 340 8.29 -8.87 16.06
C ASP A 340 7.80 -8.80 14.60
N PHE A 341 7.98 -7.66 13.93
CA PHE A 341 7.61 -7.50 12.52
C PHE A 341 8.40 -8.41 11.58
N LYS A 342 9.70 -8.62 11.83
CA LYS A 342 10.52 -9.57 11.05
C LYS A 342 10.06 -11.01 11.26
N GLN A 343 9.71 -11.38 12.49
CA GLN A 343 9.15 -12.69 12.78
C GLN A 343 7.81 -12.89 12.09
N GLU A 344 6.96 -11.86 12.02
CA GLU A 344 5.69 -11.90 11.28
C GLU A 344 5.91 -12.04 9.77
N ILE A 345 6.88 -11.35 9.17
CA ILE A 345 7.23 -11.53 7.74
C ILE A 345 7.74 -12.95 7.47
N GLY A 346 8.59 -13.48 8.34
CA GLY A 346 9.09 -14.85 8.23
C GLY A 346 7.96 -15.88 8.30
N TRP A 347 7.03 -15.69 9.24
CA TRP A 347 5.82 -16.50 9.36
C TRP A 347 4.95 -16.42 8.11
N LEU A 348 4.72 -15.21 7.56
CA LEU A 348 3.94 -15.00 6.34
C LEU A 348 4.53 -15.75 5.15
N HIS A 349 5.87 -15.81 5.04
CA HIS A 349 6.53 -16.49 3.93
C HIS A 349 6.35 -18.01 3.98
N GLU A 350 6.52 -18.61 5.14
CA GLU A 350 6.30 -20.05 5.36
C GLU A 350 4.84 -20.43 5.05
N LYS A 351 3.93 -19.55 5.48
CA LYS A 351 2.50 -19.69 5.29
C LYS A 351 2.04 -19.46 3.84
N ALA A 352 2.68 -18.55 3.11
CA ALA A 352 2.46 -18.38 1.68
C ALA A 352 2.87 -19.63 0.89
N LYS A 353 3.96 -20.30 1.30
CA LYS A 353 4.40 -21.57 0.69
C LYS A 353 3.38 -22.69 0.92
N GLU A 354 2.85 -22.80 2.14
CA GLU A 354 1.77 -23.76 2.47
C GLU A 354 0.50 -23.49 1.64
N LEU A 355 0.11 -22.22 1.48
CA LEU A 355 -1.02 -21.81 0.64
C LEU A 355 -0.79 -22.13 -0.84
N LEU A 356 0.41 -21.89 -1.35
CA LEU A 356 0.76 -22.22 -2.73
C LEU A 356 0.62 -23.72 -2.97
N GLU A 357 1.06 -24.56 -2.02
CA GLU A 357 0.93 -26.01 -2.13
C GLU A 357 -0.53 -26.47 -2.11
N TYR A 358 -1.35 -25.98 -1.17
CA TYR A 358 -2.78 -26.28 -1.14
C TYR A 358 -3.53 -25.79 -2.38
N LEU A 359 -3.13 -24.65 -2.94
CA LEU A 359 -3.75 -24.11 -4.14
C LEU A 359 -3.33 -24.88 -5.37
N THR A 360 -2.06 -25.25 -5.52
CA THR A 360 -1.52 -25.84 -6.76
C THR A 360 -1.85 -27.32 -6.92
N LEU A 361 -1.85 -28.10 -5.84
CA LEU A 361 -2.14 -29.55 -5.85
C LEU A 361 -3.44 -29.91 -6.58
N PRO A 362 -4.59 -29.27 -6.31
CA PRO A 362 -5.85 -29.62 -6.95
C PRO A 362 -5.93 -29.26 -8.45
N PHE A 363 -5.34 -28.14 -8.88
CA PHE A 363 -5.26 -27.83 -10.32
C PHE A 363 -4.42 -28.89 -11.05
N LEU A 364 -3.37 -29.35 -10.39
CA LEU A 364 -2.46 -30.31 -10.99
C LEU A 364 -3.09 -31.70 -11.16
N HIS A 365 -4.00 -32.08 -10.25
CA HIS A 365 -4.81 -33.30 -10.40
C HIS A 365 -5.71 -33.24 -11.65
N VAL A 366 -6.34 -32.09 -11.92
CA VAL A 366 -7.20 -31.88 -13.10
C VAL A 366 -6.37 -31.92 -14.39
N VAL A 367 -5.22 -31.25 -14.42
CA VAL A 367 -4.33 -31.25 -15.59
C VAL A 367 -3.76 -32.66 -15.86
N ALA A 368 -3.35 -33.38 -14.82
CA ALA A 368 -2.84 -34.74 -14.97
C ALA A 368 -3.91 -35.73 -15.45
N ALA A 369 -5.16 -35.58 -14.99
CA ALA A 369 -6.28 -36.39 -15.49
C ALA A 369 -6.56 -36.11 -16.98
N ALA A 370 -6.52 -34.84 -17.41
CA ALA A 370 -6.66 -34.49 -18.83
C ALA A 370 -5.52 -35.08 -19.69
N LEU A 371 -4.27 -35.01 -19.20
CA LEU A 371 -3.12 -35.63 -19.87
C LEU A 371 -3.21 -37.16 -19.92
N ASN A 372 -3.76 -37.79 -18.88
CA ASN A 372 -4.01 -39.23 -18.87
C ASN A 372 -4.98 -39.64 -19.98
N PHE A 373 -6.04 -38.88 -20.24
CA PHE A 373 -6.92 -39.15 -21.39
C PHE A 373 -6.19 -39.08 -22.73
N ALA A 374 -5.35 -38.06 -22.93
CA ALA A 374 -4.55 -37.92 -24.15
C ALA A 374 -3.53 -39.07 -24.31
N MET A 375 -2.86 -39.46 -23.23
CA MET A 375 -1.87 -40.55 -23.22
C MET A 375 -2.50 -41.93 -23.40
N ILE A 376 -3.68 -42.18 -22.81
CA ILE A 376 -4.45 -43.39 -23.07
C ILE A 376 -4.85 -43.46 -24.54
N LEU A 377 -5.27 -42.34 -25.15
CA LEU A 377 -5.61 -42.29 -26.57
C LEU A 377 -4.41 -42.64 -27.46
N VAL A 378 -3.24 -42.01 -27.25
CA VAL A 378 -2.05 -42.15 -28.12
C VAL A 378 -1.23 -43.40 -27.82
N ALA A 379 -0.93 -43.67 -26.54
CA ALA A 379 0.04 -44.69 -26.10
C ALA A 379 -0.62 -45.93 -25.46
N SER A 380 -1.96 -45.96 -25.30
CA SER A 380 -2.70 -47.04 -24.60
C SER A 380 -2.27 -47.26 -23.14
N ARG A 381 -1.62 -46.27 -22.52
CA ARG A 381 -1.14 -46.33 -21.13
C ARG A 381 -1.29 -44.96 -20.46
N PRO A 382 -1.73 -44.90 -19.19
CA PRO A 382 -1.73 -43.65 -18.44
C PRO A 382 -0.29 -43.22 -18.14
N ALA A 383 -0.04 -41.91 -18.11
CA ALA A 383 1.29 -41.34 -17.82
C ALA A 383 1.46 -41.00 -16.34
N PHE A 384 0.36 -40.75 -15.61
CA PHE A 384 0.38 -40.30 -14.22
C PHE A 384 -0.52 -41.16 -13.34
N SER A 385 -0.05 -41.52 -12.14
CA SER A 385 -0.86 -42.17 -11.09
C SER A 385 -1.43 -41.11 -10.14
N ILE A 386 -2.74 -40.90 -10.19
CA ILE A 386 -3.49 -39.97 -9.33
C ILE A 386 -3.97 -40.76 -8.08
N PRO A 387 -4.06 -40.16 -6.88
CA PRO A 387 -3.82 -38.76 -6.51
C PRO A 387 -2.38 -38.47 -6.07
N PHE A 388 -1.86 -37.32 -6.48
CA PHE A 388 -0.56 -36.81 -6.00
C PHE A 388 -0.69 -36.31 -4.57
N LYS A 389 0.27 -36.67 -3.72
CA LYS A 389 0.33 -36.24 -2.31
C LYS A 389 1.17 -34.98 -2.11
N SER A 390 2.09 -34.64 -3.02
CA SER A 390 2.93 -33.44 -2.95
C SER A 390 3.36 -32.92 -4.34
N LEU A 391 3.82 -31.67 -4.40
CA LEU A 391 4.40 -31.08 -5.62
C LEU A 391 5.71 -31.75 -6.06
N ASN A 392 6.45 -32.36 -5.14
CA ASN A 392 7.70 -33.06 -5.43
C ASN A 392 7.45 -34.35 -6.22
N GLU A 393 6.41 -35.11 -5.88
CA GLU A 393 6.02 -36.33 -6.62
C GLU A 393 5.70 -36.04 -8.09
N VAL A 394 5.19 -34.84 -8.38
CA VAL A 394 4.88 -34.39 -9.74
C VAL A 394 6.15 -34.11 -10.53
N LEU A 395 7.12 -33.41 -9.92
CA LEU A 395 8.41 -33.13 -10.54
C LEU A 395 9.17 -34.44 -10.80
N GLU A 396 9.19 -35.36 -9.83
CA GLU A 396 9.80 -36.68 -9.99
C GLU A 396 9.10 -37.51 -11.06
N THR A 397 7.77 -37.48 -11.15
CA THR A 397 7.02 -38.18 -12.21
C THR A 397 7.34 -37.60 -13.59
N ARG A 398 7.48 -36.27 -13.70
CA ARG A 398 7.91 -35.61 -14.94
C ARG A 398 9.34 -36.03 -15.33
N GLU A 399 10.26 -36.02 -14.38
CA GLU A 399 11.66 -36.41 -14.61
C GLU A 399 11.76 -37.87 -15.05
N ASN A 400 11.00 -38.77 -14.41
CA ASN A 400 10.92 -40.19 -14.79
C ASN A 400 10.30 -40.40 -16.18
N LEU A 401 9.28 -39.63 -16.56
CA LEU A 401 8.70 -39.67 -17.91
C LEU A 401 9.69 -39.17 -18.97
N VAL A 402 10.42 -38.09 -18.69
CA VAL A 402 11.48 -37.58 -19.58
C VAL A 402 12.60 -38.61 -19.74
N ALA A 403 13.03 -39.26 -18.64
CA ALA A 403 14.04 -40.32 -18.68
C ALA A 403 13.60 -41.54 -19.51
N LEU A 404 12.31 -41.88 -19.50
CA LEU A 404 11.72 -42.97 -20.29
C LEU A 404 11.70 -42.67 -21.80
N TYR A 405 11.43 -41.43 -22.18
CA TYR A 405 11.48 -41.00 -23.59
C TYR A 405 12.91 -40.90 -24.15
N PHE A 406 13.91 -40.70 -23.29
CA PHE A 406 15.32 -40.57 -23.68
C PHE A 406 16.15 -41.86 -23.59
N GLN A 407 15.57 -43.02 -23.27
CA GLN A 407 16.29 -44.28 -23.45
C GLN A 407 16.26 -44.69 -24.94
N PRO A 408 17.38 -44.62 -25.69
CA PRO A 408 17.45 -45.24 -27.00
C PRO A 408 17.26 -46.75 -26.80
N LYS A 409 16.30 -47.31 -27.54
CA LYS A 409 16.08 -48.75 -27.69
C LYS A 409 17.43 -49.44 -27.89
N LYS A 410 17.96 -50.10 -26.85
CA LYS A 410 19.08 -51.03 -26.99
C LYS A 410 18.58 -52.16 -27.88
N VAL A 411 18.87 -52.04 -29.18
CA VAL A 411 18.75 -53.14 -30.12
C VAL A 411 19.79 -54.15 -29.67
N SER A 412 19.33 -55.23 -29.04
CA SER A 412 20.11 -56.46 -28.88
C SER A 412 20.44 -56.98 -30.27
N MET A 413 21.61 -56.60 -30.77
CA MET A 413 22.17 -57.07 -32.03
C MET A 413 23.51 -57.73 -31.74
N ASP A 414 23.47 -58.86 -31.04
CA ASP A 414 24.55 -59.85 -31.03
C ASP A 414 24.02 -61.14 -31.66
N LEU A 415 23.84 -61.09 -32.99
CA LEU A 415 23.90 -62.25 -33.85
C LEU A 415 25.02 -61.98 -34.85
N VAL A 416 26.23 -62.40 -34.49
CA VAL A 416 27.34 -62.54 -35.42
C VAL A 416 27.37 -64.00 -35.88
N PRO A 417 27.06 -64.31 -37.15
CA PRO A 417 27.55 -65.52 -37.76
C PRO A 417 28.75 -65.24 -38.67
N LYS A 418 29.75 -66.12 -38.50
CA LYS A 418 30.62 -66.70 -39.53
C LYS A 418 31.83 -65.89 -40.01
N LYS A 419 33.02 -66.46 -39.78
CA LYS A 419 33.91 -66.92 -40.86
C LYS A 419 34.77 -68.10 -40.41
N LEU A 420 34.55 -69.25 -41.05
CA LEU A 420 35.63 -70.17 -41.39
C LEU A 420 36.51 -69.45 -42.43
N ASP A 421 37.82 -69.50 -42.28
CA ASP A 421 38.72 -70.16 -43.25
C ASP A 421 40.20 -70.02 -42.81
N THR A 422 40.91 -71.14 -42.99
CA THR A 422 42.35 -71.45 -42.87
C THR A 422 42.99 -71.56 -41.49
#